data_AF-L9Y6Q0-F1
#
_entry.id   AF-L9Y6Q0-F1
#
_cell.length_a   1.000
_cell.length_b   1.000
_cell.length_c   1.000
_cell.angle_alpha   90.00
_cell.angle_beta   90.00
_cell.angle_gamma   90.00
#
_symmetry.space_group_name_H-M   'P 1'
#
loop_
_entity.id
_entity.type
_entity.pdbx_description
1 polymer ?
#
loop_
_entity_poly.entity_id
_entity_poly.type
_entity_poly.pdbx_seq_one_letter_code
_entity_poly.pdbx_strand_id
1 'polypeptide(L)'
;MVSEQFSQAVRGSGGDPIDVSSSTGSLETNEYGSATSASASAYPITVDPAWQIEEVMFFALPDDKEVTATLEDGSSTTFEPKGPDWVLNTLEIDVLEITDPENSEGETSLLAVGD
;
A
#
# COMPACT_ATOMS: atom_id res chain seq x y z
N MET A 1 -12.85 44.06 15.03
CA MET A 1 -11.68 43.18 15.16
C MET A 1 -12.19 41.81 15.59
N VAL A 2 -11.74 40.75 14.88
CA VAL A 2 -11.73 39.31 15.26
C VAL A 2 -13.13 38.70 15.51
N SER A 3 -13.67 37.88 14.58
CA SER A 3 -13.54 36.41 14.51
C SER A 3 -14.07 35.76 15.81
N GLU A 4 -15.01 34.82 15.86
CA GLU A 4 -15.28 33.67 15.02
C GLU A 4 -16.79 33.35 14.94
N GLN A 5 -17.28 33.09 13.73
CA GLN A 5 -18.61 32.55 13.48
C GLN A 5 -18.57 31.02 13.65
N PHE A 6 -18.80 30.53 14.86
CA PHE A 6 -19.16 29.13 15.10
C PHE A 6 -20.63 29.07 15.51
N SER A 7 -21.53 28.80 14.56
CA SER A 7 -22.68 27.90 14.78
C SER A 7 -23.51 27.74 13.50
N GLN A 8 -23.28 26.58 12.88
CA GLN A 8 -24.23 25.66 12.25
C GLN A 8 -25.21 26.13 11.17
N ALA A 9 -25.07 25.51 9.99
CA ALA A 9 -26.08 24.56 9.49
C ALA A 9 -25.50 23.74 8.32
N VAL A 10 -25.06 22.50 8.57
CA VAL A 10 -24.99 21.48 7.51
C VAL A 10 -26.14 20.52 7.75
N ARG A 11 -27.27 20.84 7.13
CA ARG A 11 -28.26 19.84 6.74
C ARG A 11 -27.72 19.21 5.46
N GLY A 12 -27.27 17.96 5.55
CA GLY A 12 -26.77 17.21 4.41
C GLY A 12 -26.67 15.74 4.77
N SER A 13 -27.62 14.99 4.25
CA SER A 13 -27.76 13.53 4.30
C SER A 13 -26.46 12.76 4.05
N GLY A 14 -26.27 11.66 4.79
CA GLY A 14 -25.57 10.46 4.33
C GLY A 14 -24.05 10.44 4.49
N GLY A 15 -23.56 9.64 5.44
CA GLY A 15 -22.15 9.33 5.62
C GLY A 15 -21.67 9.78 6.98
N ASP A 16 -21.83 8.93 7.98
CA ASP A 16 -21.05 9.01 9.21
C ASP A 16 -19.56 9.15 8.81
N PRO A 17 -18.81 10.11 9.40
CA PRO A 17 -17.37 10.15 9.20
C PRO A 17 -16.82 8.81 9.68
N ILE A 18 -16.08 8.10 8.81
CA ILE A 18 -15.31 6.93 9.22
C ILE A 18 -14.31 7.43 10.27
N ASP A 19 -14.66 7.18 11.53
CA ASP A 19 -13.76 7.34 12.67
C ASP A 19 -12.64 6.32 12.51
N VAL A 20 -11.51 6.76 11.96
CA VAL A 20 -10.28 5.95 11.87
C VAL A 20 -9.62 5.72 13.24
N SER A 21 -10.29 6.03 14.34
CA SER A 21 -9.79 5.83 15.71
C SER A 21 -10.35 4.58 16.41
N SER A 22 -11.26 3.83 15.77
CA SER A 22 -11.97 2.73 16.43
C SER A 22 -12.17 1.50 15.55
N SER A 23 -11.26 1.24 14.62
CA SER A 23 -11.11 -0.07 14.00
C SER A 23 -9.64 -0.45 13.98
N THR A 24 -9.11 -0.68 15.18
CA THR A 24 -8.25 -1.86 15.36
C THR A 24 -9.13 -3.09 15.17
N GLY A 25 -9.67 -3.27 13.96
CA GLY A 25 -9.95 -4.61 13.50
C GLY A 25 -8.61 -5.27 13.59
N SER A 26 -8.46 -6.22 14.51
CA SER A 26 -7.35 -7.15 14.43
C SER A 26 -7.47 -7.73 13.02
N LEU A 27 -6.67 -7.22 12.08
CA LEU A 27 -6.16 -8.07 11.02
C LEU A 27 -5.64 -9.25 11.81
N GLU A 28 -6.34 -10.38 11.73
CA GLU A 28 -5.88 -11.61 12.34
C GLU A 28 -4.60 -12.00 11.59
N THR A 29 -3.49 -11.34 11.93
CA THR A 29 -2.12 -11.66 11.50
C THR A 29 -1.66 -12.91 12.25
N ASN A 30 -2.53 -13.92 12.31
CA ASN A 30 -2.30 -15.16 13.05
C ASN A 30 -2.07 -16.35 12.10
N GLU A 31 -1.95 -16.08 10.80
CA GLU A 31 -1.64 -17.11 9.79
C GLU A 31 -0.46 -16.73 8.87
N TYR A 32 0.16 -15.56 9.06
CA TYR A 32 1.34 -15.11 8.31
C TYR A 32 2.49 -14.82 9.29
N GLY A 33 3.70 -15.34 9.02
CA GLY A 33 4.82 -15.34 9.97
C GLY A 33 5.38 -13.95 10.29
N SER A 34 5.49 -13.09 9.28
CA SER A 34 6.15 -11.79 9.28
C SER A 34 5.42 -10.78 8.38
N ALA A 35 5.51 -9.49 8.72
CA ALA A 35 4.98 -8.41 7.88
C ALA A 35 5.87 -7.16 7.94
N THR A 36 5.99 -6.45 6.82
CA THR A 36 6.70 -5.17 6.70
C THR A 36 5.90 -4.20 5.84
N SER A 37 5.92 -2.92 6.20
CA SER A 37 5.23 -1.87 5.45
C SER A 37 6.23 -0.85 4.92
N ALA A 38 5.99 -0.34 3.72
CA ALA A 38 6.75 0.77 3.14
C ALA A 38 5.81 1.83 2.58
N SER A 39 6.24 3.09 2.62
CA SER A 39 5.51 4.19 2.00
C SER A 39 6.52 5.19 1.46
N ALA A 40 6.30 5.68 0.24
CA ALA A 40 7.11 6.75 -0.31
C ALA A 40 6.28 7.65 -1.22
N SER A 41 6.66 8.93 -1.21
CA SER A 41 6.20 9.95 -2.18
C SER A 41 7.20 10.12 -3.33
N ALA A 42 8.25 9.28 -3.38
CA ALA A 42 9.29 9.26 -4.39
C ALA A 42 9.70 7.80 -4.67
N TYR A 43 9.98 7.51 -5.93
CA TYR A 43 10.34 6.17 -6.42
C TYR A 43 11.86 6.11 -6.73
N PRO A 44 12.51 4.93 -6.64
CA PRO A 44 11.91 3.62 -6.40
C PRO A 44 11.59 3.33 -4.93
N ILE A 45 10.60 2.47 -4.71
CA ILE A 45 10.35 1.81 -3.41
C ILE A 45 10.90 0.40 -3.51
N THR A 46 11.81 0.02 -2.61
CA THR A 46 12.36 -1.34 -2.54
C THR A 46 12.03 -1.99 -1.22
N VAL A 47 11.53 -3.22 -1.27
CA VAL A 47 11.22 -4.07 -0.11
C VAL A 47 12.02 -5.35 -0.28
N ASP A 48 12.98 -5.56 0.62
CA ASP A 48 13.93 -6.67 0.62
C ASP A 48 14.00 -7.23 2.06
N PRO A 49 12.97 -7.95 2.51
CA PRO A 49 12.98 -8.58 3.82
C PRO A 49 13.88 -9.81 3.83
N ALA A 50 14.34 -10.21 5.02
CA ALA A 50 15.15 -11.44 5.18
C ALA A 50 14.33 -12.74 5.14
N TRP A 51 13.08 -12.66 4.68
CA TRP A 51 12.04 -13.69 4.66
C TRP A 51 11.27 -13.60 3.36
N GLN A 52 10.56 -14.66 2.95
CA GLN A 52 9.89 -14.68 1.64
C GLN A 52 8.54 -14.00 1.73
N ILE A 53 8.29 -13.03 0.85
CA ILE A 53 7.01 -12.36 0.71
C ILE A 53 6.04 -13.28 -0.05
N GLU A 54 4.92 -13.61 0.59
CA GLU A 54 3.83 -14.42 0.03
C GLU A 54 2.67 -13.54 -0.48
N GLU A 55 2.53 -12.35 0.10
CA GLU A 55 1.47 -11.41 -0.24
C GLU A 55 1.93 -9.96 -0.11
N VAL A 56 1.48 -9.12 -1.06
CA VAL A 56 1.66 -7.67 -1.01
C VAL A 56 0.33 -6.98 -1.25
N MET A 57 -0.05 -6.11 -0.33
CA MET A 57 -1.15 -5.17 -0.49
C MET A 57 -0.59 -3.81 -0.87
N PHE A 58 -1.04 -3.26 -2.00
CA PHE A 58 -0.72 -1.91 -2.43
C PHE A 58 -1.89 -0.97 -2.13
N PHE A 59 -1.55 0.26 -1.74
CA PHE A 59 -2.48 1.34 -1.45
C PHE A 59 -2.04 2.60 -2.17
N ALA A 60 -3.00 3.24 -2.85
CA ALA A 60 -2.78 4.44 -3.66
C ALA A 60 -1.69 4.33 -4.75
N LEU A 61 -1.38 3.13 -5.27
CA LEU A 61 -0.40 2.93 -6.34
C LEU A 61 -0.92 3.51 -7.67
N PRO A 62 -0.29 4.55 -8.24
CA PRO A 62 -0.69 5.07 -9.54
C PRO A 62 -0.53 4.03 -10.65
N ASP A 63 -1.40 4.08 -11.65
CA ASP A 63 -1.40 3.11 -12.75
C ASP A 63 -0.19 3.22 -13.70
N ASP A 64 0.53 4.35 -13.67
CA ASP A 64 1.75 4.55 -14.46
C ASP A 64 3.01 3.91 -13.85
N LYS A 65 2.90 3.33 -12.64
CA LYS A 65 4.02 2.68 -11.96
C LYS A 65 4.22 1.25 -12.42
N GLU A 66 5.45 0.75 -12.29
CA GLU A 66 5.79 -0.65 -12.55
C GLU A 66 6.17 -1.35 -11.26
N VAL A 67 5.63 -2.54 -11.04
CA VAL A 67 5.97 -3.37 -9.87
C VAL A 67 6.79 -4.57 -10.34
N THR A 68 8.05 -4.65 -9.95
CA THR A 68 8.93 -5.78 -10.27
C THR A 68 9.13 -6.63 -9.03
N ALA A 69 8.80 -7.92 -9.13
CA ALA A 69 9.09 -8.92 -8.11
C ALA A 69 10.25 -9.81 -8.56
N THR A 70 11.24 -9.99 -7.70
CA THR A 70 12.30 -10.98 -7.85
C THR A 70 11.95 -12.18 -6.98
N LEU A 71 11.93 -13.37 -7.57
CA LEU A 71 11.59 -14.63 -6.90
C LEU A 71 12.84 -15.29 -6.30
N GLU A 72 12.65 -16.32 -5.46
CA GLU A 72 13.74 -17.08 -4.85
C GLU A 72 14.75 -17.64 -5.87
N ASP A 73 14.28 -18.06 -7.06
CA ASP A 73 15.17 -18.59 -8.11
C ASP A 73 16.02 -17.52 -8.80
N GLY A 74 15.83 -16.24 -8.44
CA GLY A 74 16.48 -15.08 -9.04
C GLY A 74 15.82 -14.61 -10.33
N SER A 75 14.72 -15.25 -10.76
CA SER A 75 13.91 -14.74 -11.86
C SER A 75 13.14 -13.49 -11.41
N SER A 76 12.82 -12.62 -12.37
CA SER A 76 12.02 -11.42 -12.11
C SER A 76 10.81 -11.39 -13.02
N THR A 77 9.73 -10.81 -12.50
CA THR A 77 8.50 -10.57 -13.24
C THR A 77 7.98 -9.18 -12.91
N THR A 78 7.43 -8.51 -13.93
CA THR A 78 6.90 -7.15 -13.81
C THR A 78 5.39 -7.19 -13.96
N PHE A 79 4.70 -6.53 -13.04
CA PHE A 79 3.26 -6.41 -12.98
C PHE A 79 2.85 -4.96 -13.24
N GLU A 80 1.85 -4.80 -14.11
CA GLU A 80 1.14 -3.54 -14.28
C GLU A 80 0.08 -3.40 -13.18
N PRO A 81 0.03 -2.26 -12.46
CA PRO A 81 -1.00 -1.98 -11.46
C PRO A 81 -2.41 -2.18 -12.01
N LYS A 82 -3.30 -2.77 -11.20
CA LYS A 82 -4.70 -3.04 -11.58
C LYS A 82 -5.69 -2.02 -11.03
N GLY A 83 -5.18 -0.91 -10.50
CA GLY A 83 -5.92 0.14 -9.82
C GLY A 83 -5.11 0.69 -8.64
N PRO A 84 -5.65 1.70 -7.94
CA PRO A 84 -4.97 2.35 -6.81
C PRO A 84 -4.72 1.39 -5.65
N ASP A 85 -5.64 0.46 -5.42
CA ASP A 85 -5.56 -0.54 -4.37
C ASP A 85 -5.66 -1.92 -5.00
N TRP A 86 -4.63 -2.74 -4.84
CA TRP A 86 -4.62 -4.10 -5.36
C TRP A 86 -3.74 -5.02 -4.52
N VAL A 87 -3.99 -6.32 -4.63
CA VAL A 87 -3.25 -7.35 -3.90
C VAL A 87 -2.49 -8.20 -4.90
N LEU A 88 -1.20 -8.36 -4.67
CA LEU A 88 -0.35 -9.31 -5.36
C LEU A 88 -0.15 -10.51 -4.43
N ASN A 89 -0.69 -11.66 -4.83
CA ASN A 89 -0.48 -12.92 -4.13
C ASN A 89 0.45 -13.79 -4.98
N THR A 90 1.65 -14.06 -4.46
CA THR A 90 2.69 -14.82 -5.13
C THR A 90 3.41 -15.62 -4.06
N LEU A 91 3.65 -16.90 -4.32
CA LEU A 91 4.07 -17.81 -3.25
C LEU A 91 5.48 -17.53 -2.70
N GLU A 92 6.39 -16.86 -3.42
CA GLU A 92 7.82 -16.83 -3.07
C GLU A 92 8.55 -15.58 -3.65
N ILE A 93 8.28 -14.35 -3.16
CA ILE A 93 9.00 -13.13 -3.56
C ILE A 93 10.13 -12.83 -2.57
N ASP A 94 11.35 -12.65 -3.06
CA ASP A 94 12.52 -12.23 -2.26
C ASP A 94 12.63 -10.69 -2.22
N VAL A 95 12.49 -10.05 -3.38
CA VAL A 95 12.59 -8.58 -3.51
C VAL A 95 11.40 -8.03 -4.27
N LEU A 96 10.80 -6.97 -3.76
CA LEU A 96 9.79 -6.18 -4.45
C LEU A 96 10.32 -4.78 -4.72
N GLU A 97 10.26 -4.33 -5.97
CA GLU A 97 10.61 -2.97 -6.37
C GLU A 97 9.42 -2.30 -7.08
N ILE A 98 9.14 -1.05 -6.74
CA ILE A 98 8.16 -0.20 -7.43
C ILE A 98 8.91 0.96 -8.07
N THR A 99 8.82 1.07 -9.39
CA THR A 99 9.49 2.12 -10.18
C THR A 99 8.48 3.06 -10.83
N ASP A 100 8.98 4.25 -11.17
CA ASP A 100 8.24 5.32 -11.84
C ASP A 100 8.89 5.63 -13.19
N PRO A 101 8.53 4.89 -14.25
CA PRO A 101 9.13 5.06 -15.57
C PRO A 101 8.81 6.42 -16.20
N GLU A 102 7.66 7.01 -15.86
CA GLU A 102 7.21 8.28 -16.43
C GLU A 102 7.66 9.51 -15.63
N ASN A 103 8.34 9.31 -14.50
CA ASN A 103 8.69 10.37 -13.55
C ASN A 103 7.45 11.16 -13.06
N SER A 104 6.33 10.45 -12.92
CA SER A 104 5.04 10.93 -12.46
C SER A 104 5.04 10.89 -10.93
N GLU A 105 5.04 12.06 -10.30
CA GLU A 105 4.95 12.18 -8.83
C GLU A 105 3.76 11.36 -8.29
N GLY A 106 3.89 10.80 -7.08
CA GLY A 106 2.79 10.05 -6.49
C GLY A 106 3.16 9.45 -5.15
N GLU A 107 2.15 9.20 -4.32
CA GLU A 107 2.31 8.58 -3.02
C GLU A 107 1.84 7.13 -3.11
N THR A 108 2.73 6.20 -2.77
CA THR A 108 2.38 4.78 -2.65
C THR A 108 2.66 4.33 -1.23
N SER A 109 1.75 3.51 -0.69
CA SER A 109 2.00 2.71 0.50
C SER A 109 1.78 1.24 0.20
N LEU A 110 2.51 0.36 0.88
CA LEU A 110 2.38 -1.07 0.73
C LEU A 110 2.53 -1.79 2.07
N LEU A 111 1.97 -3.00 2.13
CA LEU A 111 2.16 -3.96 3.19
C LEU A 111 2.56 -5.31 2.57
N ALA A 112 3.78 -5.75 2.81
CA ALA A 112 4.28 -7.06 2.43
C ALA A 112 4.19 -8.03 3.62
N VAL A 113 3.81 -9.26 3.35
CA VAL A 113 3.48 -10.29 4.35
C VAL A 113 4.06 -11.63 3.88
N GLY A 114 4.60 -12.44 4.79
CA GLY A 114 5.27 -13.71 4.46
C GLY A 114 5.86 -14.46 5.65
N ASP A 115 6.77 -15.42 5.42
CA ASP A 115 7.44 -16.25 6.46
C ASP A 115 8.97 -16.30 6.31
#